data_AF-A0A6V8NG73-F1
#
_entry.id   AF-A0A6V8NG73-F1
#
_cell.length_a   1.000
_cell.length_b   1.000
_cell.length_c   1.000
_cell.angle_alpha   90.00
_cell.angle_beta   90.00
_cell.angle_gamma   90.00
#
_symmetry.space_group_name_H-M   'P 1'
#
loop_
_entity.id
_entity.type
_entity.pdbx_description
1 polymer ?
#
loop_
_entity_poly.entity_id
_entity_poly.type
_entity_poly.pdbx_seq_one_letter_code
_entity_poly.pdbx_strand_id
1 'polypeptide(L)'
;MAVSSKYWVLPGPEGYLPPAAASRGVVLPEKGEALVEGKIVSEEEAMGKIAEKLLAAKNPVFFPGPLLLWDWKAGVAEKAKAVKELAEAVGAKIIPMPDYRPKYP
;
A
#
# COMPACT_ATOMS: atom_id res chain seq x y z
N MET A 1 1.04 33.52 -1.94
CA MET A 1 0.92 32.34 -2.82
C MET A 1 -0.16 31.46 -2.24
N ALA A 2 -1.18 31.13 -3.03
CA ALA A 2 -2.34 30.38 -2.56
C ALA A 2 -1.91 29.01 -2.02
N VAL A 3 -2.41 28.64 -0.84
CA VAL A 3 -2.31 27.29 -0.30
C VAL A 3 -2.96 26.37 -1.33
N SER A 4 -2.13 25.61 -2.05
CA SER A 4 -2.61 24.56 -2.96
C SER A 4 -3.35 23.55 -2.10
N SER A 5 -4.68 23.58 -2.14
CA SER A 5 -5.50 22.62 -1.42
C SER A 5 -5.23 21.25 -2.01
N LYS A 6 -4.53 20.40 -1.26
CA LYS A 6 -4.20 19.03 -1.62
C LYS A 6 -5.49 18.30 -1.99
N TYR A 7 -5.55 17.72 -3.19
CA TYR A 7 -6.75 17.03 -3.66
C TYR A 7 -7.00 15.75 -2.83
N TRP A 8 -8.23 15.61 -2.33
CA TRP A 8 -8.73 14.41 -1.66
C TRP A 8 -10.03 13.98 -2.33
N VAL A 9 -10.20 12.67 -2.50
CA VAL A 9 -11.47 12.11 -2.98
C VAL A 9 -12.53 12.37 -1.92
N LEU A 10 -13.57 13.13 -2.27
CA LEU A 10 -14.66 13.40 -1.34
C LEU A 10 -15.58 12.17 -1.21
N PRO A 11 -16.18 11.96 -0.02
CA PRO A 11 -17.22 10.95 0.13
C PRO A 11 -18.43 11.30 -0.75
N GLY A 12 -19.18 10.27 -1.17
CA GLY A 12 -20.36 10.43 -2.03
C GLY A 12 -20.06 10.08 -3.50
N PRO A 13 -20.72 10.73 -4.49
CA PRO A 13 -20.58 10.37 -5.91
C PRO A 13 -19.14 10.31 -6.42
N GLU A 14 -18.26 11.22 -5.98
CA GLU A 14 -16.84 11.22 -6.36
C GLU A 14 -16.09 9.98 -5.84
N GLY A 15 -16.50 9.42 -4.70
CA GLY A 15 -15.93 8.17 -4.18
C GLY A 15 -16.24 6.95 -5.05
N TYR A 16 -17.33 6.96 -5.81
CA TYR A 16 -17.68 5.88 -6.74
C TYR A 16 -16.95 6.00 -8.08
N LEU A 17 -16.80 7.23 -8.58
CA LEU A 17 -16.14 7.52 -9.85
C LEU A 17 -15.17 8.69 -9.69
N PRO A 18 -14.02 8.48 -9.01
CA PRO A 18 -13.06 9.55 -8.80
C PRO A 18 -12.37 9.90 -10.12
N PRO A 19 -12.01 11.17 -10.34
CA PRO A 19 -11.12 11.55 -11.42
C PRO A 19 -9.78 10.83 -11.27
N ALA A 20 -9.11 10.59 -12.40
CA ALA A 20 -7.81 9.93 -12.40
C ALA A 20 -6.80 10.71 -11.53
N ALA A 21 -6.07 10.02 -10.66
CA ALA A 21 -5.10 10.65 -9.76
C ALA A 21 -4.06 11.51 -10.51
N ALA A 22 -3.64 11.06 -11.70
CA ALA A 22 -2.75 11.82 -12.59
C ALA A 22 -3.34 13.18 -13.02
N SER A 23 -4.64 13.25 -13.29
CA SER A 23 -5.33 14.52 -13.63
C SER A 23 -5.43 15.48 -12.44
N ARG A 24 -5.13 14.99 -11.24
CA ARG A 24 -5.10 15.76 -9.99
C ARG A 24 -3.66 16.04 -9.51
N GLY A 25 -2.67 15.83 -10.37
CA GLY A 25 -1.26 16.13 -10.09
C GLY A 25 -0.53 15.08 -9.25
N VAL A 26 -1.13 13.90 -9.03
CA VAL A 26 -0.44 12.77 -8.40
C VAL A 26 0.47 12.11 -9.43
N VAL A 27 1.77 12.13 -9.15
CA VAL A 27 2.81 11.54 -10.00
C VAL A 27 3.52 10.40 -9.26
N LEU A 28 4.29 9.60 -10.00
CA LEU A 28 5.08 8.51 -9.42
C LEU A 28 6.27 9.08 -8.63
N PRO A 29 6.64 8.48 -7.49
CA PRO A 29 7.83 8.87 -6.75
C PRO A 29 9.11 8.45 -7.49
N GLU A 30 10.20 9.17 -7.24
CA GLU A 30 11.54 8.78 -7.68
C GLU A 30 12.20 7.77 -6.71
N LYS A 31 13.38 7.26 -7.05
CA LYS A 31 14.13 6.35 -6.17
C LYS A 31 14.49 7.07 -4.85
N GLY A 32 14.17 6.44 -3.71
CA GLY A 32 14.36 7.03 -2.38
C GLY A 32 13.15 7.81 -1.87
N GLU A 33 12.11 7.94 -2.69
CA GLU A 33 10.84 8.55 -2.34
C GLU A 33 9.72 7.49 -2.32
N ALA A 34 8.62 7.85 -1.67
CA ALA A 34 7.41 7.06 -1.59
C ALA A 34 6.18 7.95 -1.74
N LEU A 35 5.05 7.34 -2.08
CA LEU A 35 3.77 8.03 -2.24
C LEU A 35 2.82 7.69 -1.08
N VAL A 36 2.50 8.69 -0.25
CA VAL A 36 1.56 8.58 0.86
C VAL A 36 0.38 9.50 0.60
N GLU A 37 -0.77 8.92 0.26
CA GLU A 37 -2.05 9.65 0.07
C GLU A 37 -1.89 10.86 -0.88
N GLY A 38 -1.22 10.64 -2.03
CA GLY A 38 -0.98 11.67 -3.03
C GLY A 38 0.18 12.64 -2.72
N LYS A 39 0.91 12.42 -1.62
CA LYS A 39 2.13 13.18 -1.27
C LYS A 39 3.37 12.36 -1.59
N ILE A 40 4.33 12.97 -2.28
CA ILE A 40 5.69 12.46 -2.32
C ILE A 40 6.35 12.75 -0.96
N VAL A 41 6.92 11.71 -0.37
CA VAL A 41 7.62 11.73 0.93
C VAL A 41 8.89 10.88 0.83
N SER A 42 9.76 10.93 1.84
CA SER A 42 10.87 9.98 1.92
C SER A 42 10.37 8.56 2.22
N GLU A 43 11.15 7.55 1.86
CA GLU A 43 10.87 6.16 2.23
C GLU A 43 10.73 5.99 3.77
N GLU A 44 11.55 6.70 4.55
CA GLU A 44 11.48 6.68 6.03
C GLU A 44 10.16 7.25 6.55
N GLU A 45 9.70 8.39 6.03
CA GLU A 45 8.40 8.97 6.39
C GLU A 45 7.25 8.01 6.03
N ALA A 46 7.35 7.34 4.88
CA ALA A 46 6.37 6.34 4.47
C ALA A 46 6.37 5.12 5.39
N MET A 47 7.53 4.62 5.80
CA MET A 47 7.65 3.52 6.76
C MET A 47 7.04 3.86 8.11
N GLY A 48 7.32 5.07 8.62
CA GLY A 48 6.68 5.59 9.82
C GLY A 48 5.15 5.63 9.70
N LYS A 49 4.64 6.06 8.53
CA LYS A 49 3.18 6.11 8.29
C LYS A 49 2.54 4.72 8.20
N ILE A 50 3.23 3.75 7.61
CA ILE A 50 2.77 2.35 7.57
C ILE A 50 2.63 1.82 9.00
N ALA A 51 3.66 2.01 9.85
CA ALA A 51 3.62 1.59 11.24
C ALA A 51 2.48 2.27 12.02
N GLU A 52 2.32 3.60 11.89
CA GLU A 52 1.22 4.35 12.51
C GLU A 52 -0.15 3.75 12.13
N LYS A 53 -0.38 3.52 10.83
CA LYS A 53 -1.66 2.99 10.33
C LYS A 53 -1.94 1.58 10.82
N LEU A 54 -0.92 0.71 10.86
CA LEU A 54 -1.07 -0.66 11.33
C LEU A 54 -1.38 -0.70 12.84
N LEU A 55 -0.64 0.08 13.65
CA LEU A 55 -0.83 0.13 15.10
C LEU A 55 -2.14 0.80 15.51
N ALA A 56 -2.61 1.78 14.74
CA ALA A 56 -3.89 2.47 15.01
C ALA A 56 -5.12 1.71 14.51
N ALA A 57 -4.96 0.67 13.69
CA ALA A 57 -6.07 -0.08 13.13
C ALA A 57 -6.79 -0.92 14.19
N LYS A 58 -8.12 -0.81 14.26
CA LYS A 58 -8.95 -1.63 15.18
C LYS A 58 -9.03 -3.11 14.80
N ASN A 59 -8.89 -3.42 13.51
CA ASN A 59 -8.93 -4.78 12.97
C ASN A 59 -7.99 -4.84 11.74
N PRO A 60 -6.66 -4.86 11.94
CA PRO A 60 -5.72 -4.90 10.83
C PRO A 60 -5.79 -6.25 10.12
N VAL A 61 -5.77 -6.20 8.79
CA VAL A 61 -5.84 -7.39 7.92
C VAL A 61 -4.87 -7.21 6.76
N PHE A 62 -4.02 -8.21 6.53
CA PHE A 62 -3.24 -8.32 5.32
C PHE A 62 -3.98 -9.20 4.31
N PHE A 63 -4.04 -8.72 3.06
CA PHE A 63 -4.67 -9.44 1.95
C PHE A 63 -3.61 -9.73 0.87
N PRO A 64 -2.67 -10.66 1.12
CA PRO A 64 -1.55 -10.89 0.21
C PRO A 64 -2.01 -11.51 -1.11
N GLY A 65 -1.51 -10.93 -2.20
CA GLY A 65 -1.72 -11.44 -3.55
C GLY A 65 -0.65 -12.45 -4.00
N PRO A 66 -0.81 -13.05 -5.18
CA PRO A 66 0.03 -14.12 -5.74
C PRO A 66 1.49 -13.77 -5.98
N LEU A 67 1.81 -12.48 -6.15
CA LEU A 67 3.21 -12.05 -6.22
C LEU A 67 3.98 -12.29 -4.91
N LEU A 68 3.26 -12.49 -3.81
CA LEU A 68 3.80 -12.82 -2.49
C LEU A 68 3.51 -14.27 -2.08
N LEU A 69 2.36 -14.84 -2.49
CA LEU A 69 1.96 -16.19 -2.08
C LEU A 69 2.76 -17.32 -2.75
N TRP A 70 3.35 -17.07 -3.92
CA TRP A 70 4.10 -18.06 -4.68
C TRP A 70 5.58 -17.72 -4.69
N ASP A 71 6.46 -18.68 -4.40
CA ASP A 71 7.92 -18.47 -4.51
C ASP A 71 8.39 -18.57 -5.96
N TRP A 72 7.85 -17.70 -6.82
CA TRP A 72 8.03 -17.74 -8.27
C TRP A 72 9.37 -17.14 -8.73
N LYS A 73 10.05 -16.38 -7.86
CA LYS A 73 11.40 -15.87 -8.11
C LYS A 73 12.18 -15.72 -6.80
N ALA A 74 13.50 -15.65 -6.93
CA ALA A 74 14.39 -15.35 -5.81
C ALA A 74 13.93 -14.09 -5.04
N GLY A 75 13.91 -14.22 -3.71
CA GLY A 75 13.52 -13.14 -2.78
C GLY A 75 12.02 -13.01 -2.54
N VAL A 76 11.14 -13.79 -3.19
CA VAL A 76 9.70 -13.76 -2.85
C VAL A 76 9.44 -14.40 -1.50
N ALA A 77 10.03 -15.57 -1.22
CA ALA A 77 9.95 -16.20 0.10
C ALA A 77 10.39 -15.26 1.25
N GLU A 78 11.46 -14.48 1.06
CA GLU A 78 11.94 -13.51 2.05
C GLU A 78 10.90 -12.40 2.30
N LYS A 79 10.33 -11.84 1.23
CA LYS A 79 9.25 -10.84 1.33
C LYS A 79 8.02 -11.41 2.01
N ALA A 80 7.64 -12.65 1.69
CA ALA A 80 6.50 -13.32 2.32
C ALA A 80 6.73 -13.50 3.83
N LYS A 81 7.95 -13.88 4.21
CA LYS A 81 8.37 -13.97 5.61
C LYS A 81 8.28 -12.61 6.31
N ALA A 82 8.81 -11.54 5.72
CA ALA A 82 8.75 -10.20 6.29
C ALA A 82 7.30 -9.71 6.50
N VAL A 83 6.40 -9.96 5.54
CA VAL A 83 4.98 -9.61 5.68
C VAL A 83 4.31 -10.43 6.78
N LYS A 84 4.66 -11.72 6.92
CA LYS A 84 4.16 -12.57 7.99
C LYS A 84 4.61 -12.06 9.37
N GLU A 85 5.90 -11.76 9.52
CA GLU A 85 6.45 -11.20 10.76
C GLU A 85 5.80 -9.85 11.12
N LEU A 86 5.58 -8.98 10.14
CA LEU A 86 4.88 -7.72 10.34
C LEU A 86 3.43 -7.94 10.80
N ALA A 87 2.71 -8.86 10.17
CA ALA A 87 1.34 -9.19 10.55
C ALA A 87 1.26 -9.74 11.99
N GLU A 88 2.19 -10.62 12.37
CA GLU A 88 2.30 -11.15 13.74
C GLU A 88 2.60 -10.03 14.75
N ALA A 89 3.52 -9.13 14.42
CA ALA A 89 3.92 -8.02 15.30
C ALA A 89 2.77 -7.07 15.64
N VAL A 90 1.81 -6.88 14.73
CA VAL A 90 0.66 -5.98 14.94
C VAL A 90 -0.64 -6.73 15.24
N GLY A 91 -0.59 -8.06 15.42
CA GLY A 91 -1.77 -8.89 15.66
C GLY A 91 -2.78 -8.89 14.50
N ALA A 92 -2.31 -8.71 13.27
CA ALA A 92 -3.16 -8.68 12.09
C ALA A 92 -3.59 -10.07 11.63
N LYS A 93 -4.79 -10.14 11.06
CA LYS A 93 -5.26 -11.33 10.34
C LYS A 93 -4.64 -11.38 8.95
N ILE A 94 -4.47 -12.57 8.39
CA ILE A 94 -4.06 -12.76 7.01
C ILE A 94 -5.18 -13.50 6.28
N ILE A 95 -5.67 -12.91 5.19
CA ILE A 95 -6.63 -13.54 4.29
C ILE A 95 -5.97 -13.60 2.91
N PRO A 96 -5.49 -14.77 2.44
CA PRO A 96 -4.86 -14.83 1.12
C PRO A 96 -5.89 -14.58 0.01
N MET A 97 -5.48 -13.87 -1.04
CA MET A 97 -6.29 -13.78 -2.26
C MET A 97 -6.54 -15.18 -2.84
N PRO A 98 -7.73 -15.42 -3.44
CA PRO A 98 -8.01 -16.69 -4.11
C PRO A 98 -6.97 -16.97 -5.20
N ASP A 99 -6.69 -18.26 -5.42
CA ASP A 99 -5.57 -18.74 -6.25
C ASP A 99 -5.66 -18.20 -7.69
N TYR A 100 -4.82 -17.20 -7.98
CA TYR A 100 -4.38 -16.92 -9.34
C TYR A 100 -2.85 -17.01 -9.37
N ARG A 101 -2.31 -18.20 -9.66
CA ARG A 101 -0.87 -18.32 -9.96
C ARG A 101 -0.46 -17.25 -10.99
N PRO A 102 0.71 -16.59 -10.83
CA PRO A 102 1.21 -15.66 -11.83
C PRO A 102 1.15 -16.31 -13.21
N LYS A 103 0.51 -15.63 -14.18
CA LYS A 103 0.30 -16.21 -15.51
C LYS A 103 1.60 -16.44 -16.29
N TYR A 104 2.72 -15.91 -15.80
CA TYR A 104 4.06 -16.05 -16.39
C TYR A 104 5.12 -16.05 -15.28
N PRO A 105 6.24 -16.79 -15.44
CA PRO A 105 7.44 -16.63 -14.62
C PRO A 105 8.09 -15.24 -14.79
#